data_AF-A0A6P1D0A2-F1
#
_entry.id   AF-A0A6P1D0A2-F1
#
_cell.length_a   1.000
_cell.length_b   1.000
_cell.length_c   1.000
_cell.angle_alpha   90.00
_cell.angle_beta   90.00
_cell.angle_gamma   90.00
#
_symmetry.space_group_name_H-M   'P 1'
#
loop_
_entity.id
_entity.type
_entity.pdbx_description
1 polymer ?
#
loop_
_entity_poly.entity_id
_entity_poly.type
_entity_poly.pdbx_seq_one_letter_code
_entity_poly.pdbx_strand_id
1 'polypeptide(L)'
;NYGLRFLRRVHRAAEAGRPFLSVERAVHRLTGELADWYGLDAGHLRVGDRADVVVLDPARLDDSLDAYHESPVAPFDNLSRMVNRDDGTVSAVFV
;
A
#
# COMPACT_ATOMS: atom_id res chain seq x y z
N ASN A 1 -5.95 -0.69 6.02
CA ASN A 1 -4.66 -0.57 5.31
C ASN A 1 -4.54 -1.76 4.34
N TYR A 2 -5.46 -1.88 3.38
CA TYR A 2 -5.62 -3.14 2.64
C TYR A 2 -4.42 -3.44 1.72
N GLY A 3 -3.96 -2.44 0.95
CA GLY A 3 -2.87 -2.62 -0.01
C GLY A 3 -1.58 -3.12 0.64
N LEU A 4 -1.11 -2.47 1.71
CA LEU A 4 0.10 -2.88 2.43
C LEU A 4 -0.06 -4.25 3.10
N ARG A 5 -1.24 -4.55 3.68
CA ARG A 5 -1.51 -5.88 4.27
C ARG A 5 -1.55 -6.99 3.21
N PHE A 6 -2.05 -6.70 2.02
CA PHE A 6 -2.03 -7.62 0.88
C PHE A 6 -0.59 -7.88 0.42
N LEU A 7 0.20 -6.82 0.21
CA LEU A 7 1.62 -6.94 -0.14
C LEU A 7 2.40 -7.72 0.91
N ARG A 8 2.17 -7.48 2.20
CA ARG A 8 2.76 -8.29 3.29
C ARG A 8 2.43 -9.77 3.16
N ARG A 9 1.16 -10.12 2.90
CA ARG A 9 0.75 -11.53 2.77
C ARG A 9 1.44 -12.21 1.59
N VAL A 10 1.56 -11.51 0.46
CA VAL A 10 2.27 -12.01 -0.72
C VAL A 10 3.77 -12.15 -0.44
N HIS A 11 4.39 -11.12 0.15
CA HIS A 11 5.81 -11.11 0.47
C HIS A 11 6.21 -12.24 1.42
N ARG A 12 5.51 -12.39 2.55
CA ARG A 12 5.75 -13.48 3.51
C ARG A 12 5.52 -14.88 2.91
N ALA A 13 4.53 -15.03 2.03
CA ALA A 13 4.30 -16.30 1.36
C ALA A 13 5.46 -16.67 0.42
N ALA A 14 6.02 -15.68 -0.28
CA ALA A 14 7.21 -15.86 -1.10
C ALA A 14 8.44 -16.22 -0.25
N GLU A 15 8.71 -15.49 0.84
CA GLU A 15 9.82 -15.79 1.76
C GLU A 15 9.71 -17.18 2.41
N ALA A 16 8.48 -17.61 2.73
CA ALA A 16 8.22 -18.94 3.29
C ALA A 16 8.24 -20.07 2.25
N GLY A 17 8.64 -19.81 1.00
CA GLY A 17 8.69 -20.80 -0.08
C GLY A 17 7.33 -21.37 -0.50
N ARG A 18 6.24 -20.66 -0.19
CA ARG A 18 4.85 -21.05 -0.52
C ARG A 18 4.13 -19.92 -1.26
N PRO A 19 4.67 -19.41 -2.38
CA PRO A 19 4.07 -18.30 -3.10
C PRO A 19 2.71 -18.70 -3.70
N PHE A 20 1.72 -17.81 -3.58
CA PHE A 20 0.42 -17.94 -4.28
C PHE A 20 0.21 -16.83 -5.32
N LEU A 21 1.08 -15.82 -5.33
CA LEU A 21 1.14 -14.72 -6.27
C LEU A 21 2.58 -14.18 -6.26
N SER A 22 3.07 -13.68 -7.39
CA SER A 22 4.35 -12.96 -7.41
C SER A 22 4.18 -11.56 -6.82
N VAL A 23 5.25 -10.97 -6.30
CA VAL A 23 5.21 -9.60 -5.76
C VAL A 23 4.88 -8.60 -6.86
N GLU A 24 5.44 -8.77 -8.06
CA GLU A 24 5.18 -7.92 -9.23
C GLU A 24 3.70 -7.96 -9.63
N ARG A 25 3.09 -9.15 -9.65
CA ARG A 25 1.65 -9.27 -9.95
C ARG A 25 0.79 -8.68 -8.84
N ALA A 26 1.23 -8.76 -7.58
CA ALA A 26 0.55 -8.11 -6.46
C ALA A 26 0.60 -6.58 -6.55
N VAL A 27 1.75 -6.02 -6.94
CA VAL A 27 1.90 -4.58 -7.22
C VAL A 27 0.97 -4.17 -8.36
N HIS A 28 0.99 -4.88 -9.49
CA HIS A 28 0.11 -4.58 -10.63
C HIS A 28 -1.39 -4.65 -10.27
N ARG A 29 -1.80 -5.65 -9.46
CA ARG A 29 -3.17 -5.77 -8.91
C ARG A 29 -3.65 -4.53 -8.14
N LEU A 30 -2.73 -3.85 -7.44
CA LEU A 30 -3.04 -2.65 -6.66
C LEU A 30 -2.85 -1.35 -7.46
N THR A 31 -2.29 -1.43 -8.67
CA THR A 31 -1.90 -0.27 -9.47
C THR A 31 -2.47 -0.37 -10.88
N GLY A 32 -1.68 -0.83 -11.85
CA GLY A 32 -2.03 -0.86 -13.27
C GLY A 32 -3.32 -1.62 -13.58
N GLU A 33 -3.63 -2.74 -12.90
CA GLU A 33 -4.86 -3.51 -13.14
C GLU A 33 -6.13 -2.68 -12.86
N LEU A 34 -6.11 -1.89 -11.78
CA LEU A 34 -7.22 -0.99 -11.45
C LEU A 34 -7.24 0.22 -12.40
N ALA A 35 -6.07 0.78 -12.72
CA ALA A 35 -6.00 1.91 -13.64
C ALA A 35 -6.54 1.55 -15.03
N ASP A 36 -6.15 0.38 -15.56
CA ASP A 36 -6.65 -0.16 -16.82
C ASP A 36 -8.16 -0.37 -16.78
N TRP A 37 -8.68 -0.91 -15.67
CA TRP A 37 -10.13 -1.13 -15.49
C TRP A 37 -10.94 0.17 -15.44
N TYR A 38 -10.42 1.20 -14.77
CA TYR A 38 -11.08 2.50 -14.64
C TYR A 38 -10.79 3.45 -15.81
N GLY A 39 -9.92 3.09 -16.75
CA GLY A 39 -9.49 3.95 -17.85
C GLY A 39 -8.69 5.17 -17.37
N LEU A 40 -7.92 5.01 -16.30
CA LEU A 40 -7.07 6.06 -15.74
C LEU A 40 -5.67 5.99 -16.37
N ASP A 41 -5.14 7.15 -16.75
CA ASP A 41 -3.77 7.28 -17.27
C ASP A 41 -2.71 7.16 -16.15
N ALA A 42 -2.80 6.14 -15.28
CA ALA A 42 -2.06 5.98 -14.02
C ALA A 42 -1.59 4.54 -13.81
N GLY A 43 -0.88 4.30 -12.70
CA GLY A 43 -0.69 2.94 -12.18
C GLY A 43 0.36 2.09 -12.91
N HIS A 44 1.04 2.67 -13.89
CA HIS A 44 2.17 2.05 -14.60
C HIS A 44 3.41 2.92 -14.45
N LEU A 45 4.59 2.29 -14.43
CA LEU A 45 5.87 2.99 -14.39
C LEU A 45 6.54 2.88 -15.77
N ARG A 46 6.36 3.89 -16.61
CA ARG A 46 6.88 3.95 -17.99
C ARG A 46 7.34 5.37 -18.32
N VAL A 47 8.22 5.47 -19.31
CA VAL A 47 8.67 6.78 -19.80
C VAL A 47 7.49 7.50 -20.46
N GLY A 48 7.22 8.73 -20.02
CA GLY A 48 6.12 9.56 -20.52
C GLY A 48 4.88 9.56 -19.64
N ASP A 49 4.73 8.56 -18.76
CA ASP A 49 3.61 8.49 -17.81
C ASP A 49 3.84 9.45 -16.63
N ARG A 50 2.76 9.77 -15.90
CA ARG A 50 2.84 10.51 -14.64
C ARG A 50 3.78 9.82 -13.63
N ALA A 51 4.47 10.62 -12.81
CA ALA A 51 5.39 10.14 -11.79
C ALA A 51 4.73 9.98 -10.41
N ASP A 52 3.48 9.49 -10.37
CA ASP A 52 2.75 9.19 -9.13
C ASP A 52 3.32 7.87 -8.54
N VAL A 53 4.23 7.98 -7.58
CA VAL A 53 5.01 6.83 -7.08
C VAL A 53 5.01 6.76 -5.56
N VAL A 54 4.89 5.55 -5.03
CA VAL A 54 5.07 5.24 -3.60
C VAL A 54 6.32 4.37 -3.44
N VAL A 55 7.20 4.75 -2.49
CA VAL A 55 8.37 3.95 -2.10
C VAL A 55 8.07 3.27 -0.77
N LEU A 56 8.32 1.97 -0.72
CA LEU A 56 7.99 1.09 0.40
C LEU A 56 9.28 0.50 0.98
N ASP A 57 9.35 0.34 2.30
CA ASP A 57 10.34 -0.53 2.94
C ASP A 57 9.76 -1.96 3.10
N PRO A 58 10.23 -2.96 2.35
CA PRO A 58 9.72 -4.32 2.45
C PRO A 58 9.98 -4.96 3.82
N ALA A 59 11.02 -4.56 4.54
CA ALA A 59 11.29 -5.07 5.90
C ALA A 59 10.23 -4.63 6.92
N ARG A 60 9.44 -3.60 6.58
CA ARG A 60 8.37 -3.02 7.39
C ARG A 60 6.99 -3.49 6.94
N LEU A 61 6.90 -4.41 5.98
CA LEU A 61 5.71 -5.20 5.73
C LEU A 61 5.55 -6.24 6.86
N ASP A 62 5.24 -5.76 8.06
CA ASP A 62 5.19 -6.54 9.29
C ASP A 62 3.85 -6.39 10.03
N ASP A 63 3.78 -6.87 11.27
CA ASP A 63 2.55 -6.89 12.06
C ASP A 63 2.10 -5.50 12.54
N SER A 64 2.97 -4.48 12.45
CA SER A 64 2.60 -3.09 12.75
C SER A 64 1.47 -2.56 11.87
N LEU A 65 1.31 -3.10 10.66
CA LEU A 65 0.23 -2.74 9.74
C LEU A 65 -1.17 -3.13 10.25
N ASP A 66 -1.26 -4.01 11.25
CA ASP A 66 -2.51 -4.41 11.91
C ASP A 66 -2.79 -3.65 13.21
N ALA A 67 -1.83 -2.84 13.69
CA ALA A 67 -1.97 -2.13 14.94
C ALA A 67 -3.19 -1.19 14.94
N TYR A 68 -3.85 -1.11 16.10
CA TYR A 68 -4.95 -0.21 16.32
C TYR A 68 -4.42 1.20 16.54
N HIS A 69 -4.91 2.15 15.74
CA HIS A 69 -4.56 3.55 15.88
C HIS A 69 -5.81 4.41 15.83
N GLU A 70 -5.79 5.47 16.62
CA GLU A 70 -6.79 6.52 16.58
C GLU A 70 -6.16 7.86 16.24
N SER A 71 -6.96 8.77 15.69
CA SER A 71 -6.60 10.16 15.50
C SER A 71 -7.83 11.04 15.77
N PRO A 72 -7.68 12.14 16.52
CA PRO A 72 -8.79 13.06 16.76
C PRO A 72 -9.21 13.76 15.47
N VAL A 73 -10.49 14.14 15.39
CA VAL A 73 -11.02 14.97 14.30
C VAL A 73 -11.49 16.30 14.87
N ALA A 74 -10.67 17.35 14.70
CA ALA A 74 -10.91 18.65 15.33
C ALA A 74 -12.29 19.29 15.03
N PRO A 75 -12.83 19.24 13.80
CA PRO A 75 -14.18 19.73 13.51
C PRO A 75 -15.33 19.04 14.27
N PHE A 76 -15.09 17.87 14.88
CA PHE A 76 -16.07 17.10 15.63
C PHE A 76 -15.71 17.02 17.13
N ASP A 77 -15.34 18.16 17.72
CA ASP A 77 -14.95 18.25 19.15
C ASP A 77 -13.87 17.21 19.53
N ASN A 78 -12.88 17.05 18.65
CA ASN A 78 -11.80 16.06 18.78
C ASN A 78 -12.27 14.61 18.94
N LEU A 79 -13.46 14.25 18.43
CA LEU A 79 -13.92 12.87 18.41
C LEU A 79 -12.83 11.94 17.88
N SER A 80 -12.53 10.91 18.66
CA SER A 80 -11.53 9.91 18.28
C SER A 80 -12.08 8.98 17.21
N ARG A 81 -11.33 8.80 16.11
CA ARG A 81 -11.67 7.83 15.06
C ARG A 81 -10.52 6.86 14.84
N MET A 82 -10.87 5.63 14.50
CA MET A 82 -9.90 4.64 14.03
C MET A 82 -9.29 5.10 12.69
N VAL A 83 -7.97 4.97 12.57
CA VAL A 83 -7.21 5.27 11.36
C VAL A 83 -6.27 4.13 11.01
N ASN A 84 -5.87 4.08 9.73
CA ASN A 84 -4.76 3.25 9.32
C ASN A 84 -3.47 4.05 9.45
N ARG A 85 -2.46 3.46 10.08
CA ARG A 85 -1.07 3.96 10.06
C ARG A 85 -0.20 3.00 9.27
N ASP A 86 0.88 3.55 8.76
CA ASP A 86 1.90 2.91 7.95
C ASP A 86 3.30 3.41 8.35
N ASP A 87 3.45 3.83 9.61
CA ASP A 87 4.63 4.51 10.14
C ASP A 87 5.91 3.70 9.84
N GLY A 88 6.74 4.26 8.94
CA GLY A 88 7.99 3.66 8.47
C GLY A 88 7.85 2.58 7.40
N THR A 89 6.63 2.16 7.00
CA THR A 89 6.42 1.25 5.87
C THR A 89 6.48 1.99 4.54
N VAL A 90 5.86 3.16 4.45
CA VAL A 90 5.96 4.04 3.29
C VAL A 90 7.01 5.10 3.58
N SER A 91 8.09 5.12 2.80
CA SER A 91 9.21 6.04 3.00
C SER A 91 9.08 7.34 2.20
N ALA A 92 8.37 7.30 1.07
CA ALA A 92 8.11 8.48 0.25
C ALA A 92 6.85 8.29 -0.61
N VAL A 93 6.19 9.42 -0.89
CA VAL A 93 5.10 9.53 -1.85
C VAL A 93 5.42 10.71 -2.77
N PHE A 94 5.36 10.49 -4.08
CA PHE A 94 5.56 11.48 -5.12
C PHE A 94 4.25 11.60 -5.92
N VAL A 95 3.81 12.83 -6.16
CA VAL A 95 2.59 13.22 -6.90
C VAL A 95 2.82 14.54 -7.63
#